data_AF-A0A3C2BYN1-F1
#
_entry.id   AF-A0A3C2BYN1-F1
#
_cell.length_a   1.000
_cell.length_b   1.000
_cell.length_c   1.000
_cell.angle_alpha   90.00
_cell.angle_beta   90.00
_cell.angle_gamma   90.00
#
_symmetry.space_group_name_H-M   'P 1'
#
loop_
_entity.id
_entity.type
_entity.pdbx_description
1 polymer ?
#
loop_
_entity_poly.entity_id
_entity_poly.type
_entity_poly.pdbx_seq_one_letter_code
_entity_poly.pdbx_strand_id
1 'polypeptide(L)'
;MLATGKDYASLLAGVPDEFHAWAMGIAESLNEQFDFLIGGAHAEHSAILDALPTDFERKEYADAAAMLPNFRPALFQLLDGRDISEWAWKQIRPTFTKESIDV
;
A
#
# COMPACT_ATOMS: atom_id res chain seq x y z
N MET A 1 11.42 4.08 -1.04
CA MET A 1 11.87 5.36 -1.63
C MET A 1 10.83 6.43 -1.36
N LEU A 2 11.22 7.71 -1.25
CA LEU A 2 10.26 8.81 -1.11
C LEU A 2 9.50 9.03 -2.43
N ALA A 3 8.35 9.70 -2.38
CA ALA A 3 7.55 10.08 -3.56
C ALA A 3 8.34 10.87 -4.63
N THR A 4 9.50 11.43 -4.26
CA THR A 4 10.42 12.17 -5.14
C THR A 4 11.55 11.30 -5.73
N GLY A 5 11.56 9.99 -5.48
CA GLY A 5 12.63 9.08 -5.91
C GLY A 5 13.94 9.25 -5.11
N LYS A 6 13.93 10.04 -4.05
CA LYS A 6 15.09 10.24 -3.17
C LYS A 6 15.19 9.17 -2.09
N ASP A 7 16.43 8.91 -1.71
CA ASP A 7 16.79 8.04 -0.59
C ASP A 7 16.49 8.75 0.75
N TYR A 8 15.83 8.03 1.65
CA TYR A 8 15.43 8.49 2.97
C TYR A 8 16.63 8.64 3.91
N ALA A 9 17.77 8.01 3.61
CA ALA A 9 19.03 8.22 4.32
C ALA A 9 19.44 9.70 4.37
N SER A 10 19.14 10.46 3.31
CA SER A 10 19.43 11.90 3.23
C SER A 10 18.57 12.76 4.18
N LEU A 11 17.36 12.30 4.54
CA LEU A 11 16.51 12.97 5.55
C LEU A 11 17.02 12.72 6.98
N LEU A 12 17.77 11.64 7.17
CA LEU A 12 18.26 11.19 8.48
C LEU A 12 19.71 11.61 8.77
N ALA A 13 20.35 12.38 7.88
CA ALA A 13 21.76 12.77 7.98
C ALA A 13 22.10 13.63 9.22
N GLY A 14 21.12 14.19 9.91
CA GLY A 14 21.29 14.95 11.17
C GLY A 14 20.73 14.25 12.41
N VAL A 15 20.27 13.00 12.26
CA VAL A 15 19.64 12.23 13.33
C VAL A 15 20.72 11.40 14.03
N PRO A 16 20.83 11.42 15.38
CA PRO A 16 21.78 10.57 16.09
C PRO A 16 21.58 9.09 15.73
N ASP A 17 22.66 8.31 15.66
CA ASP A 17 22.62 6.92 15.18
C ASP A 17 21.57 6.05 15.90
N GLU A 18 21.35 6.31 17.19
CA GLU A 18 20.32 5.67 18.02
C GLU A 18 18.88 5.87 17.51
N PHE A 19 18.61 7.00 16.85
CA PHE A 19 17.34 7.30 16.20
C PHE A 19 17.35 6.92 14.71
N HIS A 20 18.52 6.73 14.10
CA HIS A 20 18.66 6.30 12.71
C HIS A 20 18.12 4.88 12.54
N ALA A 21 18.57 3.92 13.36
CA ALA A 21 18.09 2.54 13.29
C ALA A 21 16.57 2.42 13.51
N TRP A 22 16.03 3.19 14.47
CA TRP A 22 14.60 3.27 14.73
C TRP A 22 13.81 3.84 13.52
N ALA A 23 14.27 4.95 12.95
CA ALA A 23 13.61 5.59 11.81
C ALA A 23 13.65 4.70 10.56
N MET A 24 14.77 4.00 10.33
CA MET A 24 14.92 3.02 9.25
C MET A 24 13.91 1.87 9.41
N GLY A 25 13.76 1.31 10.61
CA GLY A 25 12.81 0.23 10.88
C GLY A 25 11.35 0.64 10.65
N ILE A 26 10.98 1.88 10.99
CA ILE A 26 9.66 2.43 10.64
C ILE A 26 9.51 2.53 9.12
N ALA A 27 10.51 3.08 8.42
CA ALA A 27 10.45 3.23 6.97
C ALA A 27 10.32 1.87 6.26
N GLU A 28 11.08 0.86 6.68
CA GLU A 28 10.98 -0.50 6.18
C GLU A 28 9.58 -1.07 6.38
N SER A 29 9.04 -1.02 7.61
CA SER A 29 7.69 -1.50 7.91
C SER A 29 6.60 -0.80 7.08
N LEU A 30 6.74 0.50 6.85
CA LEU A 30 5.79 1.25 6.01
C LEU A 30 5.89 0.84 4.54
N ASN A 31 7.09 0.58 4.02
CA ASN A 31 7.27 0.09 2.65
C ASN A 31 6.74 -1.34 2.49
N GLU A 32 6.96 -2.24 3.46
CA GLU A 32 6.40 -3.60 3.43
C GLU A 32 4.86 -3.59 3.38
N GLN A 33 4.22 -2.73 4.18
CA GLN A 33 2.77 -2.55 4.14
C GLN A 33 2.30 -2.01 2.79
N PHE A 34 3.06 -1.09 2.19
CA PHE A 34 2.78 -0.57 0.85
C PHE A 34 2.85 -1.67 -0.20
N ASP A 35 3.95 -2.43 -0.22
CA ASP A 35 4.15 -3.52 -1.18
C ASP A 35 3.08 -4.60 -1.03
N PHE A 36 2.68 -4.92 0.22
CA PHE A 36 1.59 -5.85 0.49
C PHE A 36 0.26 -5.37 -0.11
N LEU A 37 -0.08 -4.09 0.05
CA LEU A 37 -1.32 -3.53 -0.47
C LEU A 37 -1.34 -3.47 -2.01
N ILE A 38 -0.21 -3.07 -2.61
CA ILE A 38 -0.05 -3.05 -4.06
C ILE A 38 -0.15 -4.46 -4.64
N GLY A 39 0.65 -5.39 -4.10
CA GLY A 39 0.67 -6.78 -4.53
C GLY A 39 -0.70 -7.45 -4.38
N GLY A 40 -1.37 -7.26 -3.25
CA GLY A 40 -2.71 -7.76 -3.00
C GLY A 40 -3.74 -7.24 -4.01
N ALA A 41 -3.78 -5.92 -4.23
CA ALA A 41 -4.72 -5.32 -5.19
C ALA A 41 -4.50 -5.83 -6.63
N HIS A 42 -3.24 -5.98 -7.06
CA HIS A 42 -2.91 -6.52 -8.38
C HIS A 42 -3.24 -8.02 -8.51
N ALA A 43 -2.97 -8.82 -7.47
CA ALA A 43 -3.30 -10.23 -7.47
C ALA A 43 -4.81 -10.46 -7.57
N GLU A 44 -5.60 -9.73 -6.78
CA GLU A 44 -7.06 -9.79 -6.84
C GLU A 44 -7.61 -9.28 -8.17
N HIS A 45 -7.04 -8.20 -8.73
CA HIS A 45 -7.41 -7.70 -10.05
C HIS A 45 -7.18 -8.76 -11.14
N SER A 46 -6.00 -9.40 -11.14
CA SER A 46 -5.69 -10.48 -12.08
C SER A 46 -6.65 -11.65 -11.92
N ALA A 47 -6.90 -12.08 -10.68
CA ALA A 47 -7.80 -13.20 -10.41
C ALA A 47 -9.23 -12.93 -10.89
N ILE A 48 -9.73 -11.69 -10.77
CA ILE A 48 -11.03 -11.31 -11.32
C ILE A 48 -11.00 -11.37 -12.86
N LEU A 49 -9.98 -10.82 -13.50
CA LEU A 49 -9.86 -10.84 -14.96
C LEU A 49 -9.75 -12.27 -15.51
N ASP A 50 -9.04 -13.16 -14.83
CA ASP A 50 -8.87 -14.57 -15.22
C ASP A 50 -10.18 -15.38 -15.04
N ALA A 51 -11.04 -14.97 -14.10
CA ALA A 51 -12.32 -15.63 -13.83
C ALA A 51 -13.47 -15.14 -14.73
N LEU A 52 -13.34 -13.95 -15.33
CA LEU A 52 -14.35 -13.35 -16.18
C LEU A 52 -14.15 -13.70 -17.66
N PRO A 53 -15.22 -13.75 -18.47
CA PRO A 53 -15.10 -13.91 -19.92
C PRO A 53 -14.38 -12.71 -20.55
N THR A 54 -13.74 -12.86 -21.70
CA THR A 54 -12.95 -11.78 -22.34
C THR A 54 -13.77 -10.53 -22.67
N ASP A 55 -15.07 -10.68 -22.88
CA ASP A 55 -16.04 -9.63 -23.22
C ASP A 55 -16.92 -9.21 -22.02
N PHE A 56 -16.43 -9.42 -20.79
CA PHE A 56 -17.17 -9.06 -19.58
C PHE A 56 -17.62 -7.60 -19.57
N GLU A 57 -18.81 -7.37 -19.00
CA GLU A 57 -19.30 -6.03 -18.71
C GLU A 57 -18.73 -5.52 -17.38
N ARG A 58 -18.57 -4.19 -17.26
CA ARG A 58 -18.13 -3.55 -16.02
C ARG A 58 -18.97 -3.95 -14.79
N LYS A 59 -20.24 -4.31 -15.00
CA LYS A 59 -21.13 -4.81 -13.94
C LYS A 59 -20.65 -6.14 -13.36
N GLU A 60 -20.21 -7.08 -14.19
CA GLU A 60 -19.72 -8.40 -13.74
C GLU A 60 -18.44 -8.25 -12.93
N TYR A 61 -17.55 -7.34 -13.35
CA TYR A 61 -16.39 -6.96 -12.54
C TYR A 61 -16.79 -6.33 -11.20
N ALA A 62 -17.83 -5.49 -11.19
CA ALA A 62 -18.31 -4.86 -9.97
C ALA A 62 -18.87 -5.88 -8.96
N ASP A 63 -19.53 -6.92 -9.45
CA ASP A 63 -20.07 -8.01 -8.63
C ASP A 63 -18.92 -8.83 -7.99
N ALA A 64 -17.87 -9.14 -8.75
CA ALA A 64 -16.68 -9.80 -8.20
C ALA A 64 -15.94 -8.91 -7.19
N ALA A 65 -15.71 -7.63 -7.53
CA ALA A 65 -15.03 -6.67 -6.65
C ALA A 65 -15.84 -6.35 -5.37
N ALA A 66 -17.15 -6.58 -5.35
CA ALA A 66 -17.98 -6.41 -4.15
C ALA A 66 -17.61 -7.40 -3.05
N MET A 67 -17.04 -8.56 -3.40
CA MET A 67 -16.55 -9.57 -2.44
C MET A 67 -15.24 -9.15 -1.75
N LEU A 68 -14.58 -8.12 -2.25
CA LEU A 68 -13.27 -7.62 -1.78
C LEU A 68 -13.37 -6.15 -1.37
N PRO A 69 -14.18 -5.81 -0.33
CA PRO A 69 -14.51 -4.42 -0.02
C PRO A 69 -13.30 -3.55 0.31
N ASN A 70 -12.24 -4.14 0.90
CA ASN A 70 -11.02 -3.42 1.25
C ASN A 70 -10.22 -2.99 0.01
N PHE A 71 -10.21 -3.81 -1.05
CA PHE A 71 -9.48 -3.53 -2.28
C PHE A 71 -10.36 -2.84 -3.34
N ARG A 72 -11.67 -2.82 -3.15
CA ARG A 72 -12.63 -2.32 -4.15
C ARG A 72 -12.27 -0.96 -4.78
N PRO A 73 -11.84 0.08 -4.03
CA PRO A 73 -11.41 1.34 -4.65
C PRO A 73 -10.16 1.19 -5.53
N ALA A 74 -9.21 0.34 -5.16
CA ALA A 74 -8.02 0.04 -5.95
C ALA A 74 -8.37 -0.77 -7.20
N LEU A 75 -9.24 -1.77 -7.08
CA LEU A 75 -9.67 -2.62 -8.18
C LEU A 75 -10.31 -1.83 -9.33
N PHE A 76 -11.10 -0.78 -9.03
CA PHE A 76 -11.66 0.08 -10.08
C PHE A 76 -10.64 1.03 -10.68
N GLN A 77 -9.66 1.51 -9.90
CA GLN A 77 -8.55 2.29 -10.45
C GLN A 77 -7.71 1.45 -11.41
N LEU A 78 -7.38 0.20 -11.04
CA LEU A 78 -6.68 -0.74 -11.90
C LEU A 78 -7.47 -1.07 -13.17
N LEU A 79 -8.78 -1.33 -13.05
CA LEU A 79 -9.65 -1.55 -14.20
C LEU A 79 -9.65 -0.35 -15.16
N ASP A 80 -9.56 0.87 -14.63
CA ASP A 80 -9.47 2.11 -15.40
C ASP A 80 -8.03 2.43 -15.88
N GLY A 81 -7.06 1.53 -15.66
CA GLY A 81 -5.66 1.68 -16.05
C GLY A 81 -4.87 2.71 -15.24
N ARG A 82 -5.28 3.00 -14.00
CA ARG A 82 -4.68 4.01 -13.13
C ARG A 82 -3.74 3.42 -12.09
N ASP A 83 -2.75 4.21 -11.70
CA ASP A 83 -1.88 3.93 -10.55
C ASP A 83 -2.66 3.94 -9.23
N ILE A 84 -2.31 3.03 -8.33
CA ILE A 84 -2.96 2.86 -7.02
C ILE A 84 -2.04 3.20 -5.84
N SER A 85 -0.86 3.78 -6.10
CA SER A 85 0.13 4.11 -5.06
C SER A 85 -0.45 5.08 -4.02
N GLU A 86 -1.21 6.09 -4.45
CA GLU A 86 -1.89 6.99 -3.51
C GLU A 86 -2.91 6.28 -2.62
N TRP A 87 -3.66 5.34 -3.18
CA TRP A 87 -4.65 4.58 -2.41
C TRP A 87 -3.95 3.74 -1.34
N ALA A 88 -2.85 3.06 -1.69
CA ALA A 88 -2.09 2.23 -0.77
C ALA A 88 -1.52 3.05 0.39
N TRP A 89 -0.87 4.19 0.10
CA TRP A 89 -0.36 5.09 1.14
C TRP A 89 -1.47 5.63 2.06
N LYS A 90 -2.67 5.88 1.54
CA LYS A 90 -3.81 6.35 2.35
C LYS A 90 -4.30 5.28 3.34
N GLN A 91 -4.07 3.99 3.09
CA GLN A 91 -4.43 2.91 4.02
C GLN A 91 -3.42 2.74 5.15
N ILE A 92 -2.17 3.11 4.92
CA ILE A 92 -1.09 2.92 5.88
C ILE A 92 -1.18 4.01 6.96
N ARG A 93 -1.10 3.59 8.22
CA ARG A 93 -1.02 4.48 9.38
C ARG A 93 0.12 3.98 10.26
N PRO A 94 1.11 4.81 10.60
CA PRO A 94 2.10 4.42 11.59
C PRO A 94 1.40 4.25 12.94
N THR A 95 1.42 3.02 13.45
CA THR A 95 0.96 2.69 14.80
C THR A 95 2.08 3.01 15.78
N PHE A 96 1.91 4.08 16.57
CA PHE A 96 2.81 4.36 17.69
C PHE A 96 2.19 3.83 18.97
N THR A 97 2.80 2.79 19.53
CA THR A 97 2.58 2.42 20.94
C THR A 97 3.52 3.29 21.78
N LYS A 98 2.96 4.12 22.66
CA LYS A 98 3.75 4.85 23.65
C LYS A 98 4.22 3.81 24.67
N GLU A 99 5.51 3.45 24.66
CA GLU A 99 6.09 2.77 25.81
C GLU A 99 5.95 3.70 27.02
N SER A 100 5.19 3.26 28.02
CA SER A 100 5.17 3.88 29.34
C SER A 100 6.55 3.69 29.95
N ILE A 101 7.36 4.74 29.96
CA ILE A 101 8.51 4.81 30.85
C ILE A 101 7.93 5.07 32.24
N ASP A 102 7.76 4.01 33.02
CA ASP A 102 7.56 4.14 34.47
C ASP A 102 8.89 4.68 35.06
N VAL A 103 8.86 5.93 35.51
CA VAL A 103 9.93 6.59 36.30
C VAL A 103 9.57 6.51 37.77
#